data_AF-A0A812IKM7-F1
#
_entry.id   AF-A0A812IKM7-F1
#
_cell.length_a   1.000
_cell.length_b   1.000
_cell.length_c   1.000
_cell.angle_alpha   90.00
_cell.angle_beta   90.00
_cell.angle_gamma   90.00
#
_symmetry.space_group_name_H-M   'P 1'
#
loop_
_entity.id
_entity.type
_entity.pdbx_description
1 polymer ?
#
loop_
_entity_poly.entity_id
_entity_poly.type
_entity_poly.pdbx_seq_one_letter_code
_entity_poly.pdbx_strand_id
1 'polypeptide(L)'
;MQDSEGLRQRGVRPLRPAYHETPLCSIGKTVRVHLPSGQIRRAIVEYVNEDGTVDVAFAGDSVSLAEAPKDMGATEATVAADSLRPLHDEELSLDDDKAFEGPGAAQRAKEVGNLVFKLGDMEAAAELYARALKVLERCEDGVEWVLANRHGSLQPARVCRGPRLRRRSRLCGHPARIATICQRRWRPAVAERSPDSAPDRIDLKFCGTDEVLQGVPLSAVLGVRLDQLLLQGSLHLNRSRALAQLGHQAEAAQDLSIVISLWAAHAAAGSPRIGKDEECKEQLVKAFYLRAKTRMSRQRIEPARSDLAAAAALRPAEATATLLRQAERELEAVQREKVRSNKKLAKEIAKFADSAMSGLSEAELAALGAGTE
;
A
#
# COMPACT_ATOMS: atom_id res chain seq x y z
N MET A 1 -13.28 31.97 11.02
CA MET A 1 -11.90 32.47 11.01
C MET A 1 -11.72 33.31 12.26
N GLN A 2 -10.90 32.86 13.20
CA GLN A 2 -10.52 33.70 14.34
C GLN A 2 -9.57 34.77 13.82
N ASP A 3 -9.77 36.01 14.26
CA ASP A 3 -9.03 37.19 13.82
C ASP A 3 -7.54 37.06 14.20
N SER A 4 -6.70 36.77 13.21
CA SER A 4 -5.27 36.53 13.40
C SER A 4 -4.55 37.78 13.91
N GLU A 5 -5.09 38.98 13.63
CA GLU A 5 -4.62 40.24 14.20
C GLU A 5 -4.87 40.33 15.71
N GLY A 6 -6.01 39.84 16.19
CA GLY A 6 -6.34 39.83 17.62
C GLY A 6 -5.42 38.92 18.45
N LEU A 7 -4.90 37.84 17.88
CA LEU A 7 -3.89 36.98 18.52
C LEU A 7 -2.51 37.65 18.54
N ARG A 8 -2.12 38.38 17.48
CA ARG A 8 -0.88 39.15 17.43
C ARG A 8 -0.85 40.25 18.50
N GLN A 9 -1.98 40.95 18.70
CA GLN A 9 -2.11 41.98 19.75
C GLN A 9 -1.97 41.41 21.17
N ARG A 10 -2.23 40.11 21.38
CA ARG A 10 -2.07 39.43 22.68
C ARG A 10 -0.66 38.87 22.91
N GLY A 11 0.31 39.17 22.04
CA GLY A 11 1.67 38.62 22.13
C GLY A 11 1.76 37.12 21.83
N VAL A 12 0.66 36.49 21.40
CA VAL A 12 0.66 35.09 20.96
C VAL A 12 1.12 35.11 19.50
N ARG A 13 2.41 34.81 19.27
CA ARG A 13 2.91 34.64 17.91
C ARG A 13 2.11 33.51 17.25
N PRO A 14 1.43 33.76 16.10
CA PRO A 14 0.80 32.68 15.37
C PRO A 14 1.85 31.61 15.07
N LEU A 15 1.52 30.35 15.37
CA LEU A 15 2.46 29.23 15.48
C LEU A 15 3.18 28.88 14.16
N ARG A 16 2.69 29.35 13.01
CA ARG A 16 3.36 29.37 11.69
C ARG A 16 2.53 30.30 10.77
N PRO A 17 3.14 31.09 9.87
CA PRO A 17 2.40 31.82 8.82
C PRO A 17 1.64 30.84 7.91
N ALA A 18 0.59 31.30 7.23
CA ALA A 18 -0.13 30.43 6.30
C ALA A 18 0.80 30.00 5.14
N TYR A 19 0.56 28.82 4.58
CA TYR A 19 1.43 28.25 3.55
C TYR A 19 1.66 29.21 2.37
N HIS A 20 0.61 29.90 1.91
CA HIS A 20 0.69 30.85 0.78
C HIS A 20 1.28 32.22 1.13
N GLU A 21 1.45 32.53 2.42
CA GLU A 21 2.03 33.80 2.85
C GLU A 21 3.56 33.79 2.84
N THR A 22 4.17 32.60 2.72
CA THR A 22 5.62 32.43 2.70
C THR A 22 6.12 32.21 1.27
N PRO A 23 7.29 32.76 0.88
CA PRO A 23 7.95 32.40 -0.38
C PRO A 23 8.16 30.88 -0.50
N LEU A 24 8.20 30.35 -1.73
CA LEU A 24 8.36 28.91 -1.96
C LEU A 24 9.68 28.37 -1.40
N CYS A 25 10.76 29.14 -1.51
CA CYS A 25 12.09 28.80 -1.00
C CYS A 25 12.27 29.12 0.50
N SER A 26 11.20 29.22 1.28
CA SER A 26 11.35 29.50 2.73
C SER A 26 11.84 28.25 3.45
N ILE A 27 12.87 28.39 4.30
CA ILE A 27 13.36 27.29 5.14
C ILE A 27 12.23 26.73 6.00
N GLY A 28 12.14 25.40 6.07
CA GLY A 28 11.10 24.64 6.76
C GLY A 28 9.80 24.48 5.98
N LYS A 29 9.70 25.00 4.75
CA LYS A 29 8.52 24.85 3.91
C LYS A 29 8.54 23.51 3.17
N THR A 30 7.43 22.77 3.26
CA THR A 30 7.23 21.56 2.46
C THR A 30 6.89 21.93 1.03
N VAL A 31 7.65 21.44 0.07
CA VAL A 31 7.52 21.73 -1.35
C VAL A 31 7.55 20.44 -2.15
N ARG A 32 7.10 20.51 -3.40
CA ARG A 32 7.24 19.43 -4.37
C ARG A 32 8.47 19.69 -5.22
N VAL A 33 9.32 18.69 -5.38
CA VAL A 33 10.61 18.80 -6.07
C VAL A 33 10.59 17.91 -7.31
N HIS A 34 10.91 18.50 -8.46
CA HIS A 34 11.12 17.76 -9.70
C HIS A 34 12.58 17.31 -9.79
N LEU A 35 12.82 16.02 -9.59
CA LEU A 35 14.17 15.45 -9.67
C LEU A 35 14.62 15.28 -11.13
N PRO A 36 15.92 15.35 -11.42
CA PRO A 36 16.46 15.07 -12.76
C PRO A 36 16.12 13.68 -13.31
N SER A 37 15.80 12.74 -12.43
CA SER A 37 15.31 11.40 -12.79
C SER A 37 13.90 11.40 -13.39
N GLY A 38 13.21 12.55 -13.41
CA GLY A 38 11.79 12.68 -13.79
C GLY A 38 10.83 12.32 -12.66
N GLN A 39 11.34 11.93 -11.49
CA GLN A 39 10.54 11.69 -10.31
C GLN A 39 10.12 13.01 -9.64
N ILE A 40 8.95 12.99 -9.03
CA ILE A 40 8.39 14.11 -8.30
C ILE A 40 8.17 13.63 -6.87
N ARG A 41 8.72 14.35 -5.88
CA ARG A 41 8.63 13.98 -4.46
C ARG A 41 8.38 15.21 -3.59
N ARG A 42 7.78 15.01 -2.42
CA ARG A 42 7.72 16.04 -1.36
C ARG A 42 9.05 16.12 -0.62
N ALA A 43 9.48 17.34 -0.34
CA ALA A 43 10.67 17.62 0.45
C ALA A 43 10.46 18.85 1.32
N ILE A 44 11.27 19.00 2.37
CA ILE A 44 11.34 20.21 3.17
C ILE A 44 12.55 21.02 2.69
N VAL A 45 12.38 22.32 2.48
CA VAL A 45 13.50 23.24 2.21
C VAL A 45 14.33 23.38 3.48
N GLU A 46 15.59 22.97 3.45
CA GLU A 46 16.50 23.08 4.60
C GLU A 46 17.36 24.33 4.50
N TYR A 47 17.91 24.59 3.32
CA TYR A 47 18.80 25.72 3.10
C TYR A 47 18.64 26.30 1.69
N VAL A 48 18.80 27.62 1.56
CA VAL A 48 18.80 28.31 0.27
C VAL A 48 20.19 28.89 0.04
N ASN A 49 20.86 28.38 -0.98
CA ASN A 49 22.21 28.80 -1.33
C ASN A 49 22.20 30.16 -2.05
N GLU A 50 23.31 30.88 -1.95
CA GLU A 50 23.50 32.17 -2.63
C GLU A 50 23.55 32.04 -4.16
N ASP A 51 23.86 30.84 -4.67
CA ASP A 51 23.95 30.51 -6.09
C ASP A 51 22.59 30.22 -6.75
N GLY A 52 21.49 30.33 -6.00
CA GLY A 52 20.13 30.05 -6.48
C GLY A 52 19.72 28.57 -6.42
N THR A 53 20.54 27.71 -5.81
CA THR A 53 20.16 26.34 -5.48
C THR A 53 19.53 26.25 -4.09
N VAL A 54 18.81 25.17 -3.84
CA VAL A 54 18.10 24.91 -2.59
C VAL A 54 18.43 23.49 -2.15
N ASP A 55 18.90 23.34 -0.92
CA ASP A 55 19.07 22.05 -0.28
C ASP A 55 17.74 21.63 0.33
N VAL A 56 17.29 20.43 -0.06
CA VAL A 56 16.02 19.87 0.37
C VAL A 56 16.23 18.51 1.01
N ALA A 57 15.47 18.23 2.06
CA ALA A 57 15.39 16.92 2.68
C ALA A 57 14.10 16.22 2.27
N PHE A 58 14.23 15.04 1.67
CA PHE A 58 13.08 14.17 1.42
C PHE A 58 12.61 13.53 2.71
N ALA A 59 11.28 13.41 2.88
CA ALA A 59 10.73 12.53 3.92
C ALA A 59 11.30 11.12 3.68
N GLY A 60 12.01 10.55 4.64
CA GLY A 60 12.50 9.18 4.51
C GLY A 60 11.33 8.20 4.38
N ASP A 61 11.61 7.00 3.82
CA ASP A 61 10.65 5.90 3.63
C ASP A 61 9.94 5.45 4.92
N SER A 62 10.36 5.94 6.09
CA SER A 62 9.77 5.61 7.38
C SER A 62 9.42 6.86 8.19
N VAL A 63 8.12 7.04 8.40
CA VAL A 63 7.48 7.75 9.52
C VAL A 63 7.29 9.27 9.34
N SER A 64 6.12 9.70 9.81
CA SER A 64 5.59 11.08 9.88
C SER A 64 6.65 12.18 10.00
N LEU A 65 6.58 13.17 9.10
CA LEU A 65 7.45 14.35 8.97
C LEU A 65 7.64 15.18 10.25
N ALA A 66 6.81 14.97 11.28
CA ALA A 66 6.86 15.74 12.52
C ALA A 66 7.84 15.20 13.58
N GLU A 67 8.30 13.95 13.49
CA GLU A 67 9.01 13.28 14.60
C GLU A 67 10.25 12.45 14.20
N ALA A 68 10.81 12.67 13.00
CA ALA A 68 12.00 11.92 12.56
C ALA A 68 13.25 12.24 13.42
N PRO A 69 13.95 11.23 13.97
CA PRO A 69 15.23 11.43 14.67
C PRO A 69 16.32 11.91 13.69
N LYS A 70 17.10 12.91 14.10
CA LYS A 70 18.07 13.64 13.25
C LYS A 70 19.19 12.82 12.61
N ASP A 71 19.43 11.58 13.03
CA ASP A 71 20.65 10.84 12.67
C ASP A 71 20.43 9.65 11.71
N MET A 72 19.23 9.44 11.18
CA MET A 72 18.93 8.30 10.30
C MET A 72 18.46 8.73 8.91
N GLY A 73 19.43 9.03 8.04
CA GLY A 73 19.32 8.86 6.60
C GLY A 73 18.30 9.72 5.86
N ALA A 74 18.05 10.96 6.30
CA ALA A 74 17.39 11.94 5.43
C ALA A 74 18.22 12.03 4.14
N THR A 75 17.60 11.71 3.01
CA THR A 75 18.26 11.87 1.71
C THR A 75 18.20 13.35 1.40
N GLU A 76 19.32 14.04 1.58
CA GLU A 76 19.48 15.43 1.19
C GLU A 76 19.80 15.52 -0.31
N ALA A 77 19.27 16.54 -0.98
CA ALA A 77 19.64 16.85 -2.35
C ALA A 77 19.67 18.36 -2.57
N THR A 78 20.67 18.81 -3.31
CA THR A 78 20.73 20.19 -3.83
C THR A 78 20.00 20.24 -5.16
N VAL A 79 18.98 21.09 -5.26
CA VAL A 79 18.16 21.25 -6.47
C VAL A 79 18.07 22.72 -6.88
N ALA A 80 17.83 22.98 -8.17
CA ALA A 80 17.58 24.35 -8.62
C ALA A 80 16.26 24.88 -8.04
N ALA A 81 16.20 26.14 -7.61
CA ALA A 81 14.98 26.74 -7.07
C ALA A 81 13.77 26.63 -8.03
N ASP A 82 14.02 26.68 -9.35
CA ASP A 82 12.99 26.56 -10.39
C ASP A 82 12.36 25.16 -10.49
N SER A 83 12.97 24.14 -9.89
CA SER A 83 12.44 22.77 -9.81
C SER A 83 11.38 22.60 -8.72
N LEU A 84 11.26 23.59 -7.82
CA LEU A 84 10.29 23.58 -6.75
C LEU A 84 8.88 23.93 -7.27
N ARG A 85 7.87 23.26 -6.72
CA ARG A 85 6.46 23.52 -6.98
C ARG A 85 5.70 23.60 -5.66
N PRO A 86 4.68 24.48 -5.55
CA PRO A 86 3.85 24.53 -4.36
C PRO A 86 3.02 23.24 -4.22
N LEU A 87 2.71 22.87 -2.97
CA LEU A 87 1.68 21.88 -2.66
C LEU A 87 0.29 22.43 -2.96
N HIS A 88 -0.64 21.53 -3.30
CA HIS A 88 -2.05 21.88 -3.43
C HIS A 88 -2.72 22.07 -2.06
N ASP A 89 -3.74 22.92 -2.02
CA ASP A 89 -4.51 23.22 -0.79
C ASP A 89 -5.12 21.97 -0.16
N GLU A 90 -5.57 21.04 -1.00
CA GLU A 90 -6.13 19.78 -0.55
C GLU A 90 -5.08 18.89 0.13
N GLU A 91 -3.83 18.94 -0.31
CA GLU A 91 -2.72 18.20 0.31
C GLU A 91 -2.41 18.77 1.71
N LEU A 92 -2.34 20.10 1.81
CA LEU A 92 -2.07 20.80 3.08
C LEU A 92 -3.14 20.52 4.13
N SER A 93 -4.39 20.31 3.70
CA SER A 93 -5.49 19.98 4.60
C SER A 93 -5.37 18.60 5.25
N LEU A 94 -4.58 17.69 4.67
CA LEU A 94 -4.40 16.32 5.15
C LEU A 94 -3.20 16.14 6.10
N ASP A 95 -2.42 17.19 6.33
CA ASP A 95 -1.35 17.14 7.34
C ASP A 95 -1.89 17.14 8.77
N ASP A 96 -3.17 17.52 8.98
CA ASP A 96 -3.84 17.36 10.27
C ASP A 96 -4.38 15.91 10.39
N ASP A 97 -3.93 15.18 11.41
CA ASP A 97 -4.41 13.82 11.72
C ASP A 97 -5.95 13.76 11.84
N LYS A 98 -6.59 14.87 12.24
CA LYS A 98 -8.05 14.98 12.32
C LYS A 98 -8.74 14.94 10.96
N ALA A 99 -8.04 15.24 9.86
CA ALA A 99 -8.59 15.14 8.52
C ALA A 99 -9.02 13.71 8.16
N PHE A 100 -8.39 12.72 8.81
CA PHE A 100 -8.69 11.30 8.68
C PHE A 100 -9.76 10.80 9.66
N GLU A 101 -10.40 11.70 10.41
CA GLU A 101 -11.51 11.35 11.30
C GLU A 101 -12.88 11.51 10.61
N GLY A 102 -13.83 10.69 11.07
CA GLY A 102 -15.24 10.80 10.70
C GLY A 102 -15.64 10.08 9.40
N PRO A 103 -16.95 10.11 9.08
CA PRO A 103 -17.48 9.48 7.89
C PRO A 103 -16.90 10.16 6.63
N GLY A 104 -16.55 9.34 5.64
CA GLY A 104 -16.01 9.82 4.36
C GLY A 104 -14.53 10.22 4.39
N ALA A 105 -13.83 10.13 5.52
CA ALA A 105 -12.40 10.40 5.59
C ALA A 105 -11.57 9.58 4.59
N ALA A 106 -11.84 8.27 4.48
CA ALA A 106 -11.18 7.41 3.51
C ALA A 106 -11.44 7.83 2.04
N GLN A 107 -12.66 8.34 1.75
CA GLN A 107 -13.01 8.80 0.41
C GLN A 107 -12.29 10.12 0.07
N ARG A 108 -12.23 11.08 0.98
CA ARG A 108 -11.46 12.32 0.80
C ARG A 108 -9.97 12.02 0.60
N ALA A 109 -9.40 11.15 1.43
CA ALA A 109 -8.01 10.71 1.31
C ALA A 109 -7.73 10.05 -0.04
N LYS A 110 -8.68 9.24 -0.57
CA LYS A 110 -8.59 8.69 -1.93
C LYS A 110 -8.59 9.78 -3.00
N GLU A 111 -9.43 10.80 -2.88
CA GLU A 111 -9.53 11.88 -3.85
C GLU A 111 -8.26 12.71 -3.93
N VAL A 112 -7.67 13.07 -2.78
CA VAL A 112 -6.37 13.74 -2.74
C VAL A 112 -5.26 12.80 -3.23
N GLY A 113 -5.29 11.52 -2.86
CA GLY A 113 -4.36 10.53 -3.40
C GLY A 113 -4.42 10.45 -4.93
N ASN A 114 -5.61 10.53 -5.52
CA ASN A 114 -5.78 10.57 -6.99
C ASN A 114 -5.23 11.85 -7.60
N LEU A 115 -5.39 13.00 -6.93
CA LEU A 115 -4.82 14.28 -7.35
C LEU A 115 -3.30 14.16 -7.40
N VAL A 116 -2.68 13.75 -6.28
CA VAL A 116 -1.24 13.62 -6.11
C VAL A 116 -0.65 12.58 -7.09
N PHE A 117 -1.35 11.48 -7.32
CA PHE A 117 -0.98 10.49 -8.34
C PHE A 117 -0.93 11.08 -9.76
N LYS A 118 -1.88 11.95 -10.12
CA LYS A 118 -1.88 12.64 -11.43
C LYS A 118 -0.75 13.65 -11.55
N LEU A 119 -0.29 14.21 -10.44
CA LEU A 119 0.84 15.13 -10.38
C LEU A 119 2.20 14.42 -10.45
N GLY A 120 2.23 13.08 -10.49
CA GLY A 120 3.47 12.32 -10.63
C GLY A 120 4.13 11.91 -9.30
N ASP A 121 3.59 12.34 -8.17
CA ASP A 121 4.14 12.05 -6.84
C ASP A 121 3.60 10.72 -6.31
N MET A 122 4.24 9.64 -6.76
CA MET A 122 3.76 8.28 -6.50
C MET A 122 3.88 7.87 -5.04
N GLU A 123 4.88 8.37 -4.34
CA GLU A 123 5.13 8.05 -2.92
C GLU A 123 4.06 8.66 -2.02
N ALA A 124 3.80 9.96 -2.17
CA ALA A 124 2.74 10.62 -1.41
C ALA A 124 1.36 10.03 -1.74
N ALA A 125 1.10 9.68 -3.00
CA ALA A 125 -0.14 8.99 -3.38
C ALA A 125 -0.27 7.64 -2.68
N ALA A 126 0.77 6.81 -2.67
CA ALA A 126 0.77 5.51 -2.00
C ALA A 126 0.52 5.64 -0.49
N GLU A 127 1.14 6.64 0.15
CA GLU A 127 0.93 6.94 1.56
C GLU A 127 -0.54 7.33 1.85
N LEU A 128 -1.12 8.23 1.05
CA LEU A 128 -2.51 8.66 1.20
C LEU A 128 -3.49 7.50 1.05
N TYR A 129 -3.26 6.60 0.09
CA TYR A 129 -4.08 5.39 -0.03
C TYR A 129 -3.90 4.45 1.18
N ALA A 130 -2.69 4.32 1.71
CA ALA A 130 -2.42 3.52 2.91
C ALA A 130 -3.11 4.12 4.15
N ARG A 131 -3.10 5.45 4.33
CA ARG A 131 -3.83 6.13 5.40
C ARG A 131 -5.34 5.93 5.25
N ALA A 132 -5.88 6.03 4.04
CA ALA A 132 -7.28 5.75 3.77
C ALA A 132 -7.67 4.30 4.13
N LEU A 133 -6.82 3.31 3.84
CA LEU A 133 -7.03 1.92 4.24
C LEU A 133 -7.03 1.74 5.76
N LYS A 134 -6.10 2.38 6.49
CA LYS A 134 -6.09 2.38 7.96
C LYS A 134 -7.38 2.96 8.55
N VAL A 135 -7.97 3.98 7.92
CA VAL A 135 -9.29 4.51 8.33
C VAL A 135 -10.39 3.47 8.15
N LEU A 136 -10.37 2.69 7.07
CA LEU A 136 -11.32 1.62 6.84
C LEU A 136 -11.17 0.46 7.84
N GLU A 137 -9.94 0.15 8.24
CA GLU A 137 -9.59 -0.92 9.19
C GLU A 137 -10.02 -0.59 10.64
N ARG A 138 -9.91 0.68 11.07
CA ARG A 138 -10.26 1.12 12.44
C ARG A 138 -11.76 1.01 12.77
N CYS A 139 -12.64 0.83 11.79
CA CYS A 139 -14.07 0.63 12.03
C CYS A 139 -14.37 -0.84 12.35
N GLU A 140 -13.97 -1.28 13.56
CA GLU A 140 -13.97 -2.69 13.98
C GLU A 140 -15.34 -3.29 14.35
N ASP A 141 -16.41 -2.48 14.38
CA ASP A 141 -17.71 -2.97 14.83
C ASP A 141 -18.46 -3.76 13.74
N GLY A 142 -18.37 -5.09 13.80
CA GLY A 142 -19.29 -6.00 13.12
C GLY A 142 -18.81 -6.57 11.77
N VAL A 143 -17.50 -6.70 11.58
CA VAL A 143 -16.92 -7.34 10.40
C VAL A 143 -17.34 -8.82 10.33
N GLU A 144 -18.30 -9.12 9.45
CA GLU A 144 -18.78 -10.49 9.22
C GLU A 144 -17.83 -11.28 8.31
N TRP A 145 -17.11 -10.58 7.44
CA TRP A 145 -16.28 -11.15 6.38
C TRP A 145 -14.83 -10.72 6.54
N VAL A 146 -13.90 -11.66 6.42
CA VAL A 146 -12.47 -11.40 6.47
C VAL A 146 -11.76 -12.12 5.33
N LEU A 147 -10.55 -11.66 4.98
CA LEU A 147 -9.61 -12.42 4.17
C LEU A 147 -8.56 -13.03 5.09
N ALA A 148 -8.32 -14.33 4.93
CA ALA A 148 -7.29 -15.05 5.66
C ALA A 148 -6.38 -15.81 4.68
N ASN A 149 -5.11 -15.92 5.03
CA ASN A 149 -4.15 -16.70 4.25
C ASN A 149 -4.36 -18.20 4.52
N ARG A 150 -4.74 -18.95 3.48
CA ARG A 150 -4.87 -20.40 3.49
C ARG A 150 -3.97 -20.98 2.39
N HIS A 151 -2.97 -21.77 2.80
CA HIS A 151 -1.98 -22.40 1.90
C HIS A 151 -1.31 -21.42 0.91
N GLY A 152 -1.03 -20.19 1.34
CA GLY A 152 -0.37 -19.18 0.49
C GLY A 152 -1.33 -18.40 -0.42
N SER A 153 -2.64 -18.60 -0.30
CA SER A 153 -3.66 -17.84 -1.01
C SER A 153 -4.58 -17.11 -0.03
N LEU A 154 -4.93 -15.87 -0.33
CA LEU A 154 -5.94 -15.13 0.43
C LEU A 154 -7.32 -15.65 0.03
N GLN A 155 -8.07 -16.17 1.00
CA GLN A 155 -9.43 -16.66 0.79
C GLN A 155 -10.42 -15.91 1.67
N PRO A 156 -11.64 -15.65 1.16
CA PRO A 156 -12.70 -15.11 1.97
C PRO A 156 -13.18 -16.13 3.01
N ALA A 157 -13.39 -15.66 4.22
CA ALA A 157 -13.94 -16.43 5.32
C ALA A 157 -14.95 -15.60 6.11
N ARG A 158 -15.96 -16.28 6.66
CA ARG A 158 -16.96 -15.70 7.54
C ARG A 158 -16.54 -15.91 8.99
N VAL A 159 -16.65 -14.86 9.79
CA VAL A 159 -16.38 -14.93 11.23
C VAL A 159 -17.54 -15.67 11.91
N CYS A 160 -17.26 -16.84 12.50
CA CYS A 160 -18.29 -17.72 13.09
C CYS A 160 -18.46 -17.52 14.58
N ARG A 161 -17.35 -17.33 15.29
CA ARG A 161 -17.31 -17.00 16.72
C ARG A 161 -16.18 -15.99 16.91
N GLY A 162 -16.54 -14.80 17.34
CA GLY A 162 -15.58 -13.83 17.85
C GLY A 162 -15.84 -13.59 19.34
N PRO A 163 -14.88 -12.95 20.06
CA PRO A 163 -15.23 -12.32 21.32
C PRO A 163 -16.51 -11.53 21.05
N ARG A 164 -17.54 -11.72 21.88
CA ARG A 164 -18.73 -10.87 21.83
C ARG A 164 -18.21 -9.46 22.11
N LEU A 165 -17.78 -8.74 21.08
CA LEU A 165 -17.62 -7.30 21.06
C LEU A 165 -18.97 -6.85 21.56
N ARG A 166 -19.01 -6.51 22.86
CA ARG A 166 -20.25 -6.25 23.57
C ARG A 166 -20.92 -5.18 22.73
N ARG A 167 -21.99 -5.55 22.00
CA ARG A 167 -22.82 -4.62 21.25
C ARG A 167 -23.22 -3.54 22.24
N ARG A 168 -22.49 -2.44 22.27
CA ARG A 168 -22.85 -1.21 23.00
C ARG A 168 -23.94 -0.45 22.22
N SER A 169 -24.72 -1.16 21.41
CA SER A 169 -25.83 -0.63 20.62
C SER A 169 -27.16 -1.14 21.17
N ARG A 170 -27.62 -0.54 22.27
CA ARG A 170 -29.05 -0.41 22.60
C ARG A 170 -29.44 0.98 23.12
N LEU A 171 -28.65 2.02 22.84
CA LEU A 171 -28.98 3.41 23.21
C LEU A 171 -28.62 4.43 22.12
N CYS A 172 -28.83 4.10 20.84
CA CYS A 172 -28.70 5.07 19.73
C CYS A 172 -30.00 5.12 18.92
N GLY A 173 -31.08 5.55 19.58
CA GLY A 173 -32.26 6.09 18.94
C GLY A 173 -32.22 7.61 18.95
N HIS A 174 -31.36 8.24 18.14
CA HIS A 174 -31.60 9.55 17.50
C HIS A 174 -30.33 10.08 16.78
N PRO A 175 -30.43 10.49 15.51
CA PRO A 175 -29.28 10.99 14.74
C PRO A 175 -28.85 12.43 15.06
N ALA A 176 -29.55 13.17 15.92
CA ALA A 176 -29.31 14.62 16.10
C ALA A 176 -28.43 15.04 17.30
N ARG A 177 -27.96 14.12 18.16
CA ARG A 177 -27.19 14.46 19.38
C ARG A 177 -25.80 13.81 19.51
N ILE A 178 -25.35 13.07 18.50
CA ILE A 178 -24.10 12.27 18.58
C ILE A 178 -22.83 13.09 18.28
N ALA A 179 -22.95 14.27 17.67
CA ALA A 179 -21.78 15.07 17.26
C ALA A 179 -20.96 15.65 18.43
N THR A 180 -21.49 15.70 19.66
CA THR A 180 -20.83 16.42 20.77
C THR A 180 -20.29 15.53 21.90
N ILE A 181 -20.63 14.24 21.94
CA ILE A 181 -20.22 13.33 23.05
C ILE A 181 -19.06 12.39 22.65
N CYS A 182 -18.84 12.12 21.37
CA CYS A 182 -17.72 11.27 20.93
C CYS A 182 -16.33 11.93 20.98
N GLN A 183 -16.23 13.24 21.25
CA GLN A 183 -14.94 13.96 21.26
C GLN A 183 -14.27 14.07 22.63
N ARG A 184 -14.90 13.62 23.73
CA ARG A 184 -14.29 13.70 25.06
C ARG A 184 -14.10 12.31 25.65
N ARG A 185 -12.83 11.88 25.62
CA ARG A 185 -12.21 10.89 26.53
C ARG A 185 -12.22 9.43 26.05
N TRP A 186 -11.55 9.18 24.92
CA TRP A 186 -10.73 7.98 24.79
C TRP A 186 -9.51 8.15 25.72
N ARG A 187 -9.66 7.78 27.00
CA ARG A 187 -8.51 7.45 27.85
C ARG A 187 -8.36 5.94 27.79
N PRO A 188 -7.21 5.39 27.40
CA PRO A 188 -6.96 3.97 27.60
C PRO A 188 -6.95 3.74 29.11
N ALA A 189 -8.01 3.10 29.62
CA ALA A 189 -7.95 2.52 30.95
C ALA A 189 -6.95 1.38 30.85
N VAL A 190 -5.73 1.62 31.32
CA VAL A 190 -4.72 0.61 31.60
C VAL A 190 -5.24 -0.20 32.79
N ALA A 191 -6.23 -1.05 32.52
CA ALA A 191 -6.60 -2.12 33.43
C ALA A 191 -5.60 -3.24 33.16
N GLU A 192 -4.82 -3.60 34.16
CA GLU A 192 -3.94 -4.76 34.19
C GLU A 192 -4.74 -5.99 33.74
N ARG A 193 -4.61 -6.36 32.47
CA ARG A 193 -5.19 -7.59 31.93
C ARG A 193 -4.18 -8.69 32.15
N SER A 194 -4.67 -9.81 32.68
CA SER A 194 -3.91 -11.05 32.82
C SER A 194 -3.27 -11.42 31.46
N PRO A 195 -1.97 -11.76 31.41
CA PRO A 195 -1.27 -12.11 30.17
C PRO A 195 -1.84 -13.32 29.44
N ASP A 196 -2.71 -14.12 30.09
CA ASP A 196 -3.27 -15.35 29.52
C ASP A 196 -4.66 -15.23 28.89
N SER A 197 -5.35 -14.08 29.02
CA SER A 197 -6.59 -13.87 28.28
C SER A 197 -6.27 -13.29 26.91
N ALA A 198 -5.93 -14.12 25.93
CA ALA A 198 -5.67 -13.70 24.54
C ALA A 198 -6.94 -13.04 23.94
N PRO A 199 -7.09 -11.70 23.91
CA PRO A 199 -8.40 -11.07 23.70
C PRO A 199 -8.87 -11.11 22.25
N ASP A 200 -8.00 -11.49 21.31
CA ASP A 200 -8.17 -11.18 19.89
C ASP A 200 -8.07 -12.41 19.00
N ARG A 201 -8.73 -13.51 19.39
CA ARG A 201 -8.83 -14.73 18.57
C ARG A 201 -10.25 -14.93 18.03
N ILE A 202 -10.35 -15.31 16.76
CA ILE A 202 -11.62 -15.54 16.05
C ILE A 202 -11.62 -16.89 15.34
N ASP A 203 -12.81 -17.49 15.22
CA ASP A 203 -13.02 -18.70 14.43
C ASP A 203 -13.54 -18.33 13.03
N LEU A 204 -12.92 -18.91 12.00
CA LEU A 204 -13.17 -18.61 10.60
C LEU A 204 -13.76 -19.82 9.88
N LYS A 205 -14.85 -19.63 9.12
CA LYS A 205 -15.35 -20.61 8.14
C LYS A 205 -15.08 -20.13 6.74
N PHE A 206 -14.27 -20.85 5.98
CA PHE A 206 -13.92 -20.50 4.60
C PHE A 206 -15.09 -20.77 3.64
N CYS A 207 -15.25 -19.90 2.65
CA CYS A 207 -16.34 -20.03 1.67
C CYS A 207 -16.17 -21.27 0.79
N GLY A 208 -17.26 -22.01 0.57
CA GLY A 208 -17.27 -23.23 -0.24
C GLY A 208 -16.70 -24.46 0.47
N THR A 209 -16.35 -24.37 1.75
CA THR A 209 -15.84 -25.48 2.55
C THR A 209 -16.51 -25.55 3.92
N ASP A 210 -16.58 -26.73 4.51
CA ASP A 210 -17.03 -26.92 5.90
C ASP A 210 -15.90 -26.83 6.94
N GLU A 211 -14.68 -26.53 6.48
CA GLU A 211 -13.52 -26.32 7.35
C GLU A 211 -13.70 -25.06 8.20
N VAL A 212 -13.46 -25.21 9.52
CA VAL A 212 -13.45 -24.12 10.48
C VAL A 212 -12.05 -24.02 11.09
N LEU A 213 -11.40 -22.88 10.87
CA LEU A 213 -10.11 -22.58 11.47
C LEU A 213 -10.33 -21.86 12.79
N GLN A 214 -9.92 -22.48 13.89
CA GLN A 214 -10.16 -21.98 15.24
C GLN A 214 -9.02 -21.10 15.75
N GLY A 215 -9.38 -20.08 16.53
CA GLY A 215 -8.41 -19.32 17.32
C GLY A 215 -7.42 -18.48 16.50
N VAL A 216 -7.83 -17.98 15.33
CA VAL A 216 -7.00 -17.15 14.45
C VAL A 216 -6.82 -15.76 15.08
N PRO A 217 -5.59 -15.24 15.20
CA PRO A 217 -5.38 -13.90 15.73
C PRO A 217 -5.95 -12.85 14.76
N LEU A 218 -6.61 -11.81 15.29
CA LEU A 218 -7.22 -10.74 14.49
C LEU A 218 -6.18 -10.00 13.61
N SER A 219 -4.92 -9.95 14.06
CA SER A 219 -3.80 -9.39 13.29
C SER A 219 -3.41 -10.20 12.04
N ALA A 220 -3.85 -11.46 11.93
CA ALA A 220 -3.58 -12.32 10.78
C ALA A 220 -4.69 -12.31 9.72
N VAL A 221 -5.74 -11.50 9.91
CA VAL A 221 -6.85 -11.36 8.97
C VAL A 221 -6.99 -9.94 8.47
N LEU A 222 -7.54 -9.78 7.27
CA LEU A 222 -7.92 -8.48 6.73
C LEU A 222 -9.44 -8.34 6.74
N GLY A 223 -9.98 -7.30 7.37
CA GLY A 223 -11.41 -7.05 7.39
C GLY A 223 -11.97 -6.72 6.00
N VAL A 224 -13.08 -7.36 5.62
CA VAL A 224 -13.81 -7.09 4.38
C VAL A 224 -15.07 -6.29 4.69
N ARG A 225 -15.15 -5.07 4.16
CA ARG A 225 -16.31 -4.20 4.33
C ARG A 225 -17.20 -4.24 3.11
N LEU A 226 -18.24 -5.06 3.15
CA LEU A 226 -19.15 -5.22 2.00
C LEU A 226 -19.83 -3.90 1.60
N ASP A 227 -20.13 -3.02 2.56
CA ASP A 227 -20.71 -1.70 2.31
C ASP A 227 -19.75 -0.72 1.61
N GLN A 228 -18.44 -0.92 1.80
CA GLN A 228 -17.39 -0.04 1.28
C GLN A 228 -16.41 -0.80 0.37
N LEU A 229 -16.83 -1.94 -0.18
CA LEU A 229 -15.97 -2.84 -0.92
C LEU A 229 -15.36 -2.16 -2.16
N LEU A 230 -16.17 -1.39 -2.89
CA LEU A 230 -15.71 -0.63 -4.05
C LEU A 230 -14.61 0.36 -3.68
N LEU A 231 -14.78 1.04 -2.54
CA LEU A 231 -13.78 1.98 -2.03
C LEU A 231 -12.51 1.24 -1.62
N GLN A 232 -12.62 0.19 -0.79
CA GLN A 232 -11.50 -0.63 -0.33
C GLN A 232 -10.71 -1.24 -1.49
N GLY A 233 -11.41 -1.84 -2.46
CA GLY A 233 -10.81 -2.40 -3.67
C GLY A 233 -10.11 -1.33 -4.52
N SER A 234 -10.73 -0.17 -4.71
CA SER A 234 -10.12 0.93 -5.46
C SER A 234 -8.87 1.51 -4.77
N LEU A 235 -8.84 1.54 -3.44
CA LEU A 235 -7.68 2.01 -2.67
C LEU A 235 -6.48 1.07 -2.83
N HIS A 236 -6.66 -0.24 -2.64
CA HIS A 236 -5.59 -1.21 -2.89
C HIS A 236 -5.15 -1.20 -4.36
N LEU A 237 -6.10 -1.10 -5.31
CA LEU A 237 -5.77 -1.04 -6.73
C LEU A 237 -4.92 0.21 -7.05
N ASN A 238 -5.29 1.38 -6.54
CA ASN A 238 -4.54 2.62 -6.78
C ASN A 238 -3.18 2.61 -6.08
N ARG A 239 -3.11 2.13 -4.83
CA ARG A 239 -1.85 1.95 -4.10
C ARG A 239 -0.91 1.00 -4.84
N SER A 240 -1.41 -0.11 -5.36
CA SER A 240 -0.60 -1.05 -6.14
C SER A 240 0.01 -0.42 -7.40
N ARG A 241 -0.72 0.48 -8.06
CA ARG A 241 -0.21 1.19 -9.24
C ARG A 241 0.90 2.16 -8.87
N ALA A 242 0.72 2.92 -7.78
CA ALA A 242 1.74 3.82 -7.27
C ALA A 242 3.01 3.05 -6.87
N LEU A 243 2.86 1.98 -6.09
CA LEU A 243 3.96 1.09 -5.69
C LEU A 243 4.67 0.45 -6.88
N ALA A 244 3.94 0.02 -7.91
CA ALA A 244 4.54 -0.55 -9.11
C ALA A 244 5.39 0.47 -9.90
N GLN A 245 5.00 1.75 -9.91
CA GLN A 245 5.78 2.83 -10.55
C GLN A 245 7.02 3.21 -9.74
N LEU A 246 6.97 3.05 -8.42
CA LEU A 246 8.12 3.19 -7.52
C LEU A 246 9.08 1.98 -7.57
N GLY A 247 8.71 0.89 -8.26
CA GLY A 247 9.52 -0.33 -8.32
C GLY A 247 9.28 -1.32 -7.19
N HIS A 248 8.36 -1.04 -6.24
CA HIS A 248 7.96 -1.95 -5.16
C HIS A 248 7.01 -3.05 -5.66
N GLN A 249 7.48 -3.88 -6.59
CA GLN A 249 6.68 -4.88 -7.28
C GLN A 249 6.10 -5.96 -6.34
N ALA A 250 6.75 -6.23 -5.20
CA ALA A 250 6.29 -7.22 -4.23
C ALA A 250 5.03 -6.77 -3.49
N GLU A 251 5.04 -5.55 -2.97
CA GLU A 251 3.92 -4.93 -2.26
C GLU A 251 2.76 -4.64 -3.21
N ALA A 252 3.06 -4.16 -4.43
CA ALA A 252 2.05 -4.00 -5.47
C ALA A 252 1.32 -5.31 -5.77
N ALA A 253 2.05 -6.42 -5.90
CA ALA A 253 1.45 -7.75 -6.12
C ALA A 253 0.62 -8.23 -4.93
N GLN A 254 0.99 -7.85 -3.69
CA GLN A 254 0.22 -8.15 -2.49
C GLN A 254 -1.12 -7.41 -2.50
N ASP A 255 -1.11 -6.09 -2.77
CA ASP A 255 -2.33 -5.28 -2.90
C ASP A 255 -3.26 -5.83 -3.97
N LEU A 256 -2.72 -6.20 -5.14
CA LEU A 256 -3.53 -6.78 -6.21
C LEU A 256 -4.13 -8.13 -5.82
N SER A 257 -3.45 -8.91 -4.99
CA SER A 257 -3.98 -10.17 -4.45
C SER A 257 -5.11 -9.91 -3.45
N ILE A 258 -5.02 -8.84 -2.66
CA ILE A 258 -6.11 -8.39 -1.79
C ILE A 258 -7.32 -7.98 -2.64
N VAL A 259 -7.12 -7.16 -3.68
CA VAL A 259 -8.21 -6.73 -4.58
C VAL A 259 -8.94 -7.93 -5.17
N ILE A 260 -8.22 -8.90 -5.75
CA ILE A 260 -8.82 -10.12 -6.31
C ILE A 260 -9.65 -10.88 -5.27
N SER A 261 -9.14 -10.97 -4.04
CA SER A 261 -9.79 -11.69 -2.94
C SER A 261 -11.01 -10.94 -2.40
N LEU A 262 -10.99 -9.61 -2.35
CA LEU A 262 -12.14 -8.77 -2.00
C LEU A 262 -13.31 -9.00 -2.97
N TRP A 263 -13.03 -9.08 -4.27
CA TRP A 263 -14.06 -9.39 -5.27
C TRP A 263 -14.56 -10.83 -5.20
N ALA A 264 -13.69 -11.79 -4.86
CA ALA A 264 -14.13 -13.16 -4.58
C ALA A 264 -15.05 -13.23 -3.36
N ALA A 265 -14.73 -12.47 -2.29
CA ALA A 265 -15.57 -12.34 -1.10
C ALA A 265 -16.95 -11.77 -1.46
N HIS A 266 -16.98 -10.78 -2.34
CA HIS A 266 -18.23 -10.19 -2.81
C HIS A 266 -19.14 -11.19 -3.52
N ALA A 267 -18.58 -11.96 -4.45
CA ALA A 267 -19.32 -13.00 -5.17
C ALA A 267 -19.86 -14.06 -4.19
N ALA A 268 -19.05 -14.47 -3.21
CA ALA A 268 -19.45 -15.43 -2.18
C ALA A 268 -20.53 -14.90 -1.22
N ALA A 269 -20.52 -13.60 -0.94
CA ALA A 269 -21.50 -12.96 -0.06
C ALA A 269 -22.88 -12.80 -0.72
N GLY A 270 -22.98 -12.93 -2.05
CA GLY A 270 -24.25 -12.80 -2.78
C GLY A 270 -24.94 -11.45 -2.60
N SER A 271 -24.18 -10.39 -2.27
CA SER A 271 -24.74 -9.07 -1.97
C SER A 271 -25.31 -8.43 -3.24
N PRO A 272 -26.63 -8.19 -3.36
CA PRO A 272 -27.22 -7.60 -4.56
C PRO A 272 -26.94 -6.08 -4.69
N ARG A 273 -26.19 -5.49 -3.75
CA ARG A 273 -26.07 -4.03 -3.59
C ARG A 273 -24.89 -3.40 -4.33
N ILE A 274 -23.96 -4.18 -4.88
CA ILE A 274 -22.67 -3.67 -5.34
C ILE A 274 -22.56 -3.84 -6.86
N GLY A 275 -22.83 -2.74 -7.59
CA GLY A 275 -22.52 -2.62 -9.01
C GLY A 275 -23.29 -3.56 -9.94
N LYS A 276 -23.05 -3.41 -11.24
CA LYS A 276 -23.43 -4.42 -12.24
C LYS A 276 -22.32 -5.48 -12.26
N ASP A 277 -22.67 -6.76 -12.36
CA ASP A 277 -21.71 -7.87 -12.42
C ASP A 277 -20.58 -7.64 -13.44
N GLU A 278 -20.88 -6.94 -14.54
CA GLU A 278 -19.90 -6.60 -15.57
C GLU A 278 -18.81 -5.65 -15.10
N GLU A 279 -19.12 -4.63 -14.29
CA GLU A 279 -18.11 -3.70 -13.77
C GLU A 279 -17.14 -4.44 -12.82
N CYS A 280 -17.67 -5.35 -12.00
CA CYS A 280 -16.85 -6.19 -11.13
C CYS A 280 -15.91 -7.09 -11.92
N LYS A 281 -16.41 -7.72 -13.00
CA LYS A 281 -15.60 -8.54 -13.91
C LYS A 281 -14.48 -7.72 -14.55
N GLU A 282 -14.77 -6.51 -15.05
CA GLU A 282 -13.76 -5.64 -15.64
C GLU A 282 -12.66 -5.24 -14.64
N GLN A 283 -13.03 -4.87 -13.41
CA GLN A 283 -12.06 -4.57 -12.36
C GLN A 283 -11.22 -5.78 -11.98
N LEU A 284 -11.82 -6.97 -11.94
CA LEU A 284 -11.12 -8.22 -11.64
C LEU A 284 -10.11 -8.59 -12.73
N VAL A 285 -10.50 -8.47 -14.00
CA VAL A 285 -9.59 -8.66 -15.15
C VAL A 285 -8.42 -7.68 -15.07
N LYS A 286 -8.70 -6.40 -14.77
CA LYS A 286 -7.67 -5.37 -14.60
C LYS A 286 -6.71 -5.72 -13.45
N ALA A 287 -7.21 -6.22 -12.32
CA ALA A 287 -6.39 -6.63 -11.21
C ALA A 287 -5.47 -7.82 -11.55
N PHE A 288 -5.99 -8.86 -12.22
CA PHE A 288 -5.18 -9.98 -12.71
C PHE A 288 -4.11 -9.53 -13.71
N TYR A 289 -4.48 -8.69 -14.69
CA TYR A 289 -3.55 -8.14 -15.67
C TYR A 289 -2.39 -7.38 -14.99
N LEU A 290 -2.72 -6.45 -14.08
CA LEU A 290 -1.69 -5.69 -13.35
C LEU A 290 -0.82 -6.63 -12.50
N ARG A 291 -1.40 -7.66 -11.88
CA ARG A 291 -0.63 -8.62 -11.05
C ARG A 291 0.31 -9.46 -11.90
N ALA A 292 -0.12 -9.87 -13.11
CA ALA A 292 0.74 -10.52 -14.07
C ALA A 292 1.95 -9.63 -14.44
N LYS A 293 1.73 -8.34 -14.74
CA LYS A 293 2.83 -7.41 -15.06
C LYS A 293 3.82 -7.24 -13.89
N THR A 294 3.32 -7.03 -12.67
CA THR A 294 4.20 -6.92 -11.49
C THR A 294 5.01 -8.21 -11.25
N ARG A 295 4.43 -9.39 -11.51
CA ARG A 295 5.13 -10.69 -11.45
C ARG A 295 6.15 -10.88 -12.58
N MET A 296 5.86 -10.40 -13.79
CA MET A 296 6.79 -10.38 -14.92
C MET A 296 8.03 -9.55 -14.61
N SER A 297 7.86 -8.34 -14.07
CA SER A 297 8.97 -7.48 -13.63
C SER A 297 9.85 -8.15 -12.56
N ARG A 298 9.30 -9.09 -11.79
CA ARG A 298 10.03 -9.90 -10.80
C ARG A 298 10.53 -11.25 -11.35
N GLN A 299 10.44 -11.48 -12.66
CA GLN A 299 10.81 -12.74 -13.33
C GLN A 299 10.08 -14.00 -12.80
N ARG A 300 8.86 -13.82 -12.24
CA ARG A 300 7.97 -14.90 -11.76
C ARG A 300 7.02 -15.32 -12.88
N ILE A 301 7.55 -16.06 -13.85
CA ILE A 301 6.88 -16.40 -15.12
C ILE A 301 5.62 -17.26 -14.92
N GLU A 302 5.72 -18.35 -14.17
CA GLU A 302 4.57 -19.27 -13.98
C GLU A 302 3.39 -18.61 -13.24
N PRO A 303 3.60 -17.89 -12.11
CA PRO A 303 2.53 -17.11 -11.49
C PRO A 303 1.93 -16.02 -12.40
N ALA A 304 2.73 -15.38 -13.26
CA ALA A 304 2.22 -14.41 -14.21
C ALA A 304 1.35 -15.06 -15.30
N ARG A 305 1.75 -16.23 -15.82
CA ARG A 305 0.96 -17.02 -16.76
C ARG A 305 -0.40 -17.41 -16.19
N SER A 306 -0.40 -17.88 -14.94
CA SER A 306 -1.64 -18.23 -14.23
C SER A 306 -2.59 -17.03 -14.09
N ASP A 307 -2.06 -15.83 -13.82
CA ASP A 307 -2.88 -14.61 -13.74
C ASP A 307 -3.47 -14.21 -15.09
N LEU A 308 -2.70 -14.30 -16.18
CA LEU A 308 -3.21 -14.00 -17.53
C LEU A 308 -4.29 -14.98 -17.97
N ALA A 309 -4.10 -16.28 -17.69
CA ALA A 309 -5.10 -17.31 -17.95
C ALA A 309 -6.39 -17.07 -17.15
N ALA A 310 -6.28 -16.71 -15.87
CA ALA A 310 -7.43 -16.35 -15.04
C ALA A 310 -8.16 -15.10 -15.56
N ALA A 311 -7.42 -14.08 -16.02
CA ALA A 311 -8.01 -12.91 -16.65
C ALA A 311 -8.76 -13.25 -17.95
N ALA A 312 -8.17 -14.09 -18.80
CA ALA A 312 -8.79 -14.52 -20.06
C ALA A 312 -10.06 -15.36 -19.84
N ALA A 313 -10.08 -16.19 -18.79
CA ALA A 313 -11.24 -17.00 -18.43
C ALA A 313 -12.49 -16.17 -18.09
N LEU A 314 -12.32 -14.91 -17.68
CA LEU A 314 -13.42 -13.98 -17.40
C LEU A 314 -14.06 -13.38 -18.67
N ARG A 315 -13.56 -13.73 -19.87
CA ARG A 315 -14.06 -13.27 -21.18
C ARG A 315 -14.20 -11.74 -21.25
N PRO A 316 -13.10 -10.98 -21.10
CA PRO A 316 -13.16 -9.53 -21.10
C PRO A 316 -13.54 -8.97 -22.48
N ALA A 317 -13.89 -7.68 -22.52
CA ALA A 317 -14.10 -6.95 -23.76
C ALA A 317 -12.88 -7.05 -24.70
N GLU A 318 -13.11 -6.98 -26.02
CA GLU A 318 -12.09 -7.22 -27.06
C GLU A 318 -10.85 -6.31 -26.92
N ALA A 319 -11.04 -5.06 -26.49
CA ALA A 319 -9.95 -4.13 -26.23
C ALA A 319 -9.00 -4.68 -25.14
N THR A 320 -9.56 -5.17 -24.03
CA THR A 320 -8.80 -5.77 -22.93
C THR A 320 -8.24 -7.14 -23.30
N ALA A 321 -8.98 -7.95 -24.07
CA ALA A 321 -8.48 -9.22 -24.59
C ALA A 321 -7.22 -9.04 -25.47
N THR A 322 -7.17 -7.96 -26.25
CA THR A 322 -5.98 -7.61 -27.04
C THR A 322 -4.78 -7.25 -26.16
N LEU A 323 -4.99 -6.51 -25.07
CA LEU A 323 -3.94 -6.23 -24.08
C LEU A 323 -3.42 -7.50 -23.38
N LEU A 324 -4.30 -8.47 -23.10
CA LEU A 324 -3.90 -9.76 -22.54
C LEU A 324 -3.03 -10.55 -23.51
N ARG A 325 -3.43 -10.66 -24.79
CA ARG A 325 -2.62 -11.32 -25.83
C ARG A 325 -1.26 -10.65 -26.02
N GLN A 326 -1.19 -9.32 -25.89
CA GLN A 326 0.08 -8.61 -25.92
C GLN A 326 0.96 -8.98 -24.72
N ALA A 327 0.40 -8.99 -23.50
CA ALA A 327 1.13 -9.36 -22.29
C ALA A 327 1.61 -10.82 -22.31
N GLU A 328 0.87 -11.74 -22.91
CA GLU A 328 1.31 -13.13 -23.13
C GLU A 328 2.56 -13.20 -24.02
N ARG A 329 2.61 -12.43 -25.11
CA ARG A 329 3.80 -12.33 -25.98
C ARG A 329 5.00 -11.73 -25.24
N GLU A 330 4.77 -10.69 -24.43
CA GLU A 330 5.81 -10.11 -23.58
C GLU A 330 6.32 -11.13 -22.55
N LEU A 331 5.43 -11.93 -21.94
CA LEU A 331 5.79 -12.99 -21.00
C LEU A 331 6.65 -14.08 -21.65
N GLU A 332 6.30 -14.50 -22.87
CA GLU A 332 7.13 -15.44 -23.64
C GLU A 332 8.51 -14.86 -23.96
N ALA A 333 8.59 -13.57 -24.30
CA ALA A 333 9.86 -12.90 -24.57
C ALA A 333 10.75 -12.90 -23.30
N VAL A 334 10.20 -12.54 -22.14
CA VAL A 334 10.90 -12.58 -20.85
C VAL A 334 11.35 -14.01 -20.50
N GLN A 335 10.52 -15.02 -20.78
CA GLN A 335 10.89 -16.42 -20.56
C GLN A 335 12.06 -16.85 -21.45
N ARG A 336 12.04 -16.50 -22.74
CA ARG A 336 13.14 -16.80 -23.66
C ARG A 336 14.42 -16.10 -23.25
N GLU A 337 14.34 -14.86 -22.80
CA GLU A 337 15.49 -14.12 -22.27
C GLU A 337 16.07 -14.79 -21.02
N LYS A 338 15.22 -15.19 -20.07
CA LYS A 338 15.64 -15.94 -18.87
C LYS A 338 16.33 -17.25 -19.20
N VAL A 339 15.84 -18.00 -20.18
CA VAL A 339 16.52 -19.22 -20.65
C VAL A 339 17.87 -18.91 -21.28
N ARG A 340 17.97 -17.82 -22.06
CA ARG A 340 19.24 -17.38 -22.66
C ARG A 340 20.26 -16.95 -21.60
N SER A 341 19.86 -16.18 -20.58
CA SER A 341 20.75 -15.75 -19.50
C SER A 341 21.20 -16.94 -18.66
N ASN A 342 20.30 -17.85 -18.28
CA ASN A 342 20.65 -19.08 -17.57
C ASN A 342 21.63 -19.96 -18.36
N LYS A 343 21.43 -20.07 -19.67
CA LYS A 343 22.37 -20.79 -20.55
C LYS A 343 23.75 -20.14 -20.59
N LYS A 344 23.85 -18.81 -20.55
CA LYS A 344 25.13 -18.09 -20.47
C LYS A 344 25.80 -18.31 -19.12
N LEU A 345 25.06 -18.13 -18.02
CA LEU A 345 25.56 -18.36 -16.66
C LEU A 345 26.05 -19.79 -16.47
N ALA A 346 25.31 -20.80 -16.97
CA ALA A 346 25.73 -22.19 -16.89
C ALA A 346 27.07 -22.44 -17.62
N LYS A 347 27.31 -21.77 -18.76
CA LYS A 347 28.60 -21.85 -19.48
C LYS A 347 29.72 -21.17 -18.72
N GLU A 348 29.47 -20.02 -18.11
CA GLU A 348 30.46 -19.32 -17.30
C GLU A 348 30.83 -20.12 -16.05
N ILE A 349 29.83 -20.66 -15.34
CA ILE A 349 30.04 -21.55 -14.19
C ILE A 349 30.84 -22.79 -14.59
N ALA A 350 30.51 -23.43 -15.72
CA ALA A 350 31.28 -24.57 -16.23
C ALA A 350 32.74 -24.18 -16.51
N LYS A 351 32.98 -23.03 -17.16
CA LYS A 351 34.35 -22.52 -17.40
C LYS A 351 35.10 -22.24 -16.11
N PHE A 352 34.45 -21.66 -15.10
CA PHE A 352 35.06 -21.43 -13.78
C PHE A 352 35.38 -22.75 -13.08
N ALA A 353 34.49 -23.74 -13.15
CA ALA A 353 34.72 -25.07 -12.62
C ALA A 353 35.90 -25.76 -13.31
N ASP A 354 35.96 -25.76 -14.64
CA ASP A 354 37.08 -26.34 -15.41
C ASP A 354 38.41 -25.64 -15.10
N SER A 355 38.39 -24.31 -14.95
CA SER A 355 39.58 -23.54 -14.58
C SER A 355 40.03 -23.81 -13.15
N ALA A 356 39.10 -24.01 -12.21
CA ALA A 356 39.44 -24.36 -10.82
C ALA A 356 39.99 -25.79 -10.74
N MET A 357 39.34 -26.73 -11.42
CA MET A 357 39.74 -28.15 -11.44
C MET A 357 41.09 -28.37 -12.14
N SER A 358 41.40 -27.59 -13.19
CA SER A 358 42.71 -27.68 -13.86
C SER A 358 43.87 -27.10 -13.04
N GLY A 359 43.59 -26.32 -12.00
CA GLY A 359 44.60 -25.79 -11.07
C GLY A 359 44.91 -26.69 -9.88
N LEU A 360 44.11 -27.73 -9.63
CA LEU A 360 44.32 -28.66 -8.52
C LEU A 360 45.36 -29.72 -8.90
N SER A 361 46.31 -29.96 -8.01
CA SER A 361 47.22 -31.10 -8.10
C SER A 361 46.50 -32.43 -7.85
N GLU A 362 47.08 -33.52 -8.33
CA GLU A 362 46.52 -34.87 -8.13
C GLU A 362 46.36 -35.22 -6.63
N ALA A 363 47.26 -34.72 -5.78
CA ALA A 363 47.19 -34.87 -4.33
C ALA A 363 45.99 -34.11 -3.71
N GLU A 364 45.70 -32.90 -4.18
CA GLU A 364 44.54 -32.11 -3.73
C GLU A 364 43.22 -32.73 -4.22
N LEU A 365 43.21 -33.27 -5.43
CA LEU A 365 42.07 -34.03 -5.95
C LEU A 365 41.81 -35.30 -5.13
N ALA A 366 42.86 -36.04 -4.77
CA ALA A 366 42.76 -37.20 -3.89
C ALA A 366 42.25 -36.83 -2.49
N ALA A 367 42.71 -35.70 -1.93
CA ALA A 367 42.27 -35.21 -0.63
C ALA A 367 40.77 -34.81 -0.62
N LEU A 368 40.26 -34.24 -1.71
CA LEU A 368 38.83 -33.94 -1.86
C LEU A 368 37.95 -35.20 -1.93
N GLY A 369 38.45 -36.28 -2.53
CA GLY A 369 37.74 -37.57 -2.59
C GLY A 369 37.74 -38.34 -1.27
N ALA A 370 38.75 -38.13 -0.41
CA ALA A 370 38.88 -38.81 0.88
C ALA A 370 37.95 -38.27 1.97
N GLY A 371 37.37 -37.07 1.80
CA GLY A 371 36.50 -36.43 2.80
C GLY A 371 35.01 -36.81 2.71
N THR A 372 34.64 -37.70 1.79
CA THR A 372 33.24 -38.14 1.59
C THR A 372 32.90 -39.52 2.16
N GLU A 373 33.85 -40.17 2.83
CA GLU A 373 33.59 -41.33 3.71
C GLU A 373 33.34 -40.88 5.15
#